data_AF-A0A6G6IZG0-F1
#
_entry.id   AF-A0A6G6IZG0-F1
#
_cell.length_a   1.000
_cell.length_b   1.000
_cell.length_c   1.000
_cell.angle_alpha   90.00
_cell.angle_beta   90.00
_cell.angle_gamma   90.00
#
_symmetry.space_group_name_H-M   'P 1'
#
loop_
_entity.id
_entity.type
_entity.pdbx_description
1 polymer ?
#
loop_
_entity_poly.entity_id
_entity_poly.type
_entity_poly.pdbx_seq_one_letter_code
_entity_poly.pdbx_strand_id
1 'polypeptide(L)' 'MNTFPLPSLVCRLNQNINATSAAIRELATWAEASGSSDTAEAVRRHLKVLEANTTPISEALAALIAWQADR' A
#
# COMPACT_ATOMS: atom_id res chain seq x y z
N MET A 1 -15.32 11.24 23.20
CA MET A 1 -14.37 10.74 22.19
C MET A 1 -14.58 9.25 22.03
N ASN A 2 -15.42 8.83 21.10
CA ASN A 2 -15.58 7.41 20.78
C ASN A 2 -14.58 7.12 19.65
N THR A 3 -13.34 6.81 20.02
CA THR A 3 -12.24 6.61 19.08
C THR A 3 -12.49 5.28 18.37
N PHE A 4 -13.33 5.28 17.33
CA PHE A 4 -13.52 4.10 16.50
C PHE A 4 -12.13 3.68 15.97
N PRO A 5 -11.56 2.55 16.43
CA PRO A 5 -10.19 2.21 16.10
C PRO A 5 -10.08 1.85 14.61
N LEU A 6 -11.17 1.40 14.00
CA LEU A 6 -11.21 0.91 12.62
C LEU A 6 -10.75 1.96 11.59
N PRO A 7 -11.30 3.19 11.50
CA PRO A 7 -10.80 4.21 10.58
C PRO A 7 -9.31 4.49 10.74
N SER A 8 -8.83 4.62 11.98
CA SER A 8 -7.41 4.88 12.25
C SER A 8 -6.51 3.69 11.87
N LEU A 9 -6.99 2.45 12.05
CA LEU A 9 -6.29 1.23 11.66
C LEU A 9 -6.23 1.08 10.14
N VAL A 10 -7.35 1.30 9.44
CA VAL A 10 -7.43 1.22 7.97
C VAL A 10 -6.60 2.33 7.32
N CYS A 11 -6.60 3.55 7.89
CA CYS A 11 -5.73 4.64 7.44
C CYS A 11 -4.24 4.26 7.56
N ARG A 12 -3.81 3.72 8.70
CA ARG A 12 -2.44 3.23 8.88
C ARG A 12 -2.09 2.07 7.95
N LEU A 13 -3.02 1.14 7.70
CA LEU A 13 -2.83 0.06 6.74
C LEU A 13 -2.56 0.62 5.35
N ASN A 14 -3.35 1.61 4.90
CA ASN A 14 -3.16 2.27 3.61
C ASN A 14 -1.78 2.95 3.54
N GLN A 15 -1.38 3.68 4.58
CA GLN A 15 -0.06 4.32 4.65
C GLN A 15 1.08 3.30 4.58
N ASN A 16 0.99 2.20 5.32
CA ASN A 16 2.01 1.15 5.35
C ASN A 16 2.15 0.46 3.99
N ILE A 17 1.04 0.19 3.29
CA ILE A 17 1.09 -0.42 1.95
C ILE A 17 1.75 0.53 0.96
N ASN A 18 1.40 1.82 0.98
CA ASN A 18 2.04 2.83 0.14
C ASN A 18 3.55 2.93 0.40
N ALA A 19 3.95 3.01 1.67
CA ALA A 19 5.36 3.06 2.06
C ALA A 19 6.13 1.80 1.64
N THR A 20 5.52 0.63 1.82
CA THR A 20 6.12 -0.66 1.41
C THR A 20 6.25 -0.73 -0.11
N SER A 21 5.22 -0.34 -0.87
CA SER A 21 5.28 -0.28 -2.33
C SER A 21 6.41 0.63 -2.83
N ALA A 22 6.62 1.79 -2.20
CA ALA A 22 7.71 2.69 -2.54
C ALA A 22 9.09 2.03 -2.27
N ALA A 23 9.29 1.45 -1.08
CA ALA A 23 10.55 0.78 -0.75
C ALA A 23 10.87 -0.40 -1.70
N ILE A 24 9.86 -1.18 -2.08
CA ILE A 24 9.99 -2.32 -2.99
C ILE A 24 10.27 -1.85 -4.43
N ARG A 25 9.67 -0.74 -4.88
CA ARG A 25 9.98 -0.15 -6.20
C ARG A 25 11.44 0.29 -6.29
N GLU A 26 11.96 0.86 -5.22
CA GLU A 26 13.34 1.32 -5.15
C GLU A 26 14.30 0.13 -5.12
N LEU A 27 13.94 -0.95 -4.42
CA LEU A 27 14.70 -2.21 -4.45
C LEU A 27 14.73 -2.81 -5.86
N ALA A 28 13.61 -2.80 -6.59
CA ALA A 28 13.58 -3.28 -7.97
C ALA A 28 14.50 -2.46 -8.87
N THR A 29 14.45 -1.13 -8.73
CA THR A 29 15.30 -0.19 -9.49
C THR A 29 16.79 -0.43 -9.20
N TRP A 30 17.16 -0.62 -7.93
CA TRP A 30 18.52 -0.96 -7.54
C TRP A 30 18.97 -2.32 -8.10
N ALA A 31 18.10 -3.34 -8.06
CA ALA A 31 18.41 -4.67 -8.57
C ALA A 31 18.69 -4.66 -10.08
N GLU A 32 17.91 -3.89 -10.84
CA GLU A 32 18.14 -3.68 -12.29
C GLU A 32 19.46 -2.97 -12.56
N ALA A 33 19.72 -1.87 -11.86
CA ALA A 33 20.96 -1.11 -12.00
C ALA A 33 22.20 -1.95 -11.62
N SER A 34 22.04 -2.93 -10.73
CA SER A 34 23.10 -3.86 -10.30
C SER A 34 23.27 -5.06 -11.24
N GLY A 35 22.49 -5.16 -12.33
CA GLY A 35 22.52 -6.28 -13.28
C GLY A 35 21.84 -7.56 -12.77
N SER A 36 21.10 -7.50 -11.67
CA SER A 36 20.39 -8.64 -11.08
C SER A 36 18.95 -8.73 -11.60
N SER A 37 18.80 -9.15 -12.86
CA SER A 37 17.50 -9.24 -13.55
C SER A 37 16.50 -10.16 -12.85
N ASP A 38 16.97 -11.30 -12.33
CA ASP A 38 16.10 -12.28 -11.66
C ASP A 38 15.54 -11.72 -10.34
N THR A 39 16.36 -10.99 -9.60
CA THR A 39 15.96 -10.30 -8.37
C THR A 39 14.98 -9.18 -8.70
N ALA A 40 15.27 -8.36 -9.71
CA ALA A 40 14.39 -7.28 -10.14
C ALA A 40 12.99 -7.80 -10.52
N GLU A 41 12.93 -8.89 -11.30
CA GLU A 41 11.68 -9.52 -11.69
C GLU A 41 10.92 -10.09 -10.48
N ALA A 42 11.62 -10.77 -9.56
CA ALA A 42 11.00 -11.28 -8.34
C ALA A 42 10.39 -10.15 -7.49
N VAL A 43 11.11 -9.05 -7.33
CA VAL A 43 10.66 -7.86 -6.59
C VAL A 43 9.47 -7.20 -7.29
N ARG A 44 9.49 -7.06 -8.62
CA ARG A 44 8.38 -6.52 -9.42
C ARG A 44 7.10 -7.33 -9.31
N ARG A 45 7.19 -8.67 -9.25
CA ARG A 45 6.01 -9.53 -8.99
C ARG A 45 5.34 -9.21 -7.66
N HIS A 46 6.13 -9.01 -6.60
CA HIS A 46 5.60 -8.63 -5.29
C HIS A 46 5.06 -7.19 -5.28
N LEU A 47 5.74 -6.26 -5.96
CA LEU A 47 5.26 -4.88 -6.11
C LEU A 47 3.86 -4.83 -6.73
N LYS A 48 3.63 -5.63 -7.78
CA LYS A 48 2.33 -5.69 -8.46
C LYS A 48 1.18 -6.12 -7.52
N VAL A 49 1.45 -7.02 -6.57
CA VAL A 49 0.46 -7.42 -5.57
C VAL A 49 0.16 -6.27 -4.60
N LEU A 50 1.19 -5.53 -4.17
CA LEU A 50 0.99 -4.37 -3.30
C LEU A 50 0.22 -3.25 -4.01
N GLU A 51 0.60 -2.94 -5.26
CA GLU A 51 -0.06 -1.93 -6.10
C GLU A 51 -1.54 -2.27 -6.33
N ALA A 52 -1.86 -3.54 -6.57
CA ALA A 52 -3.24 -4.01 -6.74
C ALA A 52 -4.10 -3.84 -5.47
N ASN A 53 -3.50 -3.78 -4.28
CA ASN A 53 -4.21 -3.55 -3.03
C ASN A 53 -4.43 -2.07 -2.70
N THR A 54 -3.63 -1.17 -3.26
CA THR A 54 -3.66 0.27 -2.92
C THR A 54 -5.00 0.94 -3.23
N THR A 55 -5.57 0.68 -4.41
CA THR A 55 -6.85 1.28 -4.83
C THR A 55 -8.02 0.77 -4.00
N PRO A 56 -8.27 -0.56 -3.89
CA PRO A 56 -9.38 -1.07 -3.08
C PRO A 56 -9.33 -0.61 -1.62
N ILE A 57 -8.14 -0.52 -1.01
CA ILE A 57 -7.99 -0.09 0.38
C ILE A 57 -8.25 1.41 0.53
N SER A 58 -7.81 2.23 -0.42
CA SER A 58 -8.08 3.67 -0.43
C SER A 58 -9.57 3.97 -0.61
N GLU A 59 -10.26 3.23 -1.48
CA GLU A 59 -11.71 3.33 -1.68
C GLU A 59 -12.49 2.90 -0.42
N ALA A 60 -12.11 1.77 0.19
CA ALA A 60 -12.73 1.30 1.42
C ALA A 60 -12.54 2.30 2.59
N LEU A 61 -11.37 2.93 2.68
CA LEU A 61 -11.12 3.99 3.66
C LEU A 61 -12.01 5.22 3.41
N ALA A 62 -12.14 5.66 2.16
CA ALA A 62 -13.00 6.78 1.79
C ALA A 62 -14.47 6.50 2.14
N ALA A 63 -14.97 5.30 1.82
CA ALA A 63 -16.31 4.87 2.17
C ALA A 63 -16.55 4.85 3.69
N LEU A 64 -15.57 4.37 4.47
CA LEU A 64 -15.65 4.35 5.93
C LEU A 64 -15.67 5.75 6.54
N ILE A 65 -14.88 6.68 6.02
CA ILE A 65 -14.86 8.09 6.47
C ILE A 65 -16.20 8.77 6.15
N ALA A 66 -16.71 8.59 4.93
CA ALA A 66 -18.01 9.15 4.53
C ALA A 66 -19.14 8.64 5.43
N TRP A 67 -19.20 7.32 5.66
CA TRP A 67 -20.18 6.71 6.55
C TRP A 67 -20.10 7.21 8.00
N GLN A 68 -18.93 7.59 8.49
CA GLN A 68 -18.78 8.19 9.82
C GLN A 68 -19.25 9.65 9.88
N ALA A 69 -19.11 10.39 8.79
CA ALA A 69 -19.52 11.79 8.72
C ALA A 69 -21.06 11.95 8.68
N ASP A 70 -21.76 10.95 8.13
CA ASP A 70 -23.23 10.90 8.06
C ASP A 70 -23.89 10.38 9.37
N ARG A 71 -23.12 10.18 10.45
CA ARG A 71 -23.58 9.63 11.73
C ARG A 71 -23.56 10.62 12.88
#